data_AF-A0A7K0VS18-F1
#
_entry.id   AF-A0A7K0VS18-F1
#
_cell.length_a   1.000
_cell.length_b   1.000
_cell.length_c   1.000
_cell.angle_alpha   90.00
_cell.angle_beta   90.00
_cell.angle_gamma   90.00
#
_symmetry.space_group_name_H-M   'P 1'
#
loop_
_entity.id
_entity.type
_entity.pdbx_description
1 polymer ?
#
loop_
_entity_poly.entity_id
_entity_poly.type
_entity_poly.pdbx_seq_one_letter_code
_entity_poly.pdbx_strand_id
1 'polypeptide(L)'
;MPVDAATAGGKCTKAGLTQKTKGISYKCTKSGKSLKWVKVSATATNTSATTTTTTIATKGVNGPVGITSWTTTVSPNPVKPGAQFTITSVISCGPIMSLTGSPHYPEMLAWMNAPGFVGAQFGVPILSNGGNTATFTGTATAPSGTGGFKVWTYVRDRINPNACTGDVSSYKNSDGASFLTLTVSSSAATNTTVAGAVAKDGGACTNGGDKSTASGGYLECRAISGGSYKWFKLSTSPAAVSMPAGGSSLDACKLTEARINKFQPWNIGFPRGTSDDTPALPSTGVSNIQLIAVDFSDAVGTAEELTAADAQISEYNKWFKFTSNGTLSFNWQYPKRWLRMSRPSPDYVHVKGDRAKVLPMAQEIVSLADPLIDFTNSDFVFVLFPRTIHGLSDGIGMANWRVESADGPVKNLFGGADYFYDNNYELWSYWIHEWGHPMGLAGHSPRSNLSIMDNQNGSSVTLNVWDTFFAGWMGADELYCMPSTQSTLETQLIPLERLQRGMRGVIVPISTTEALVVESHRAEGWGSRLGDGTYGVLVYYIDTTKDTDRSGEQQGIVKEVWSKYVTPMTVDTNPDPSNALKKLLLQGDRVTYKGITVTLTKTGDVDTVKITK
;
A
#
# COMPACT_ATOMS: atom_id res chain seq x y z
N MET A 1 53.22 24.14 -23.78
CA MET A 1 53.82 23.10 -22.92
C MET A 1 52.90 21.89 -22.93
N PRO A 2 53.41 20.65 -23.00
CA PRO A 2 52.56 19.46 -23.00
C PRO A 2 51.77 19.39 -21.70
N VAL A 3 50.45 19.18 -21.78
CA VAL A 3 49.61 18.99 -20.59
C VAL A 3 49.87 17.57 -20.10
N ASP A 4 50.49 17.44 -18.92
CA ASP A 4 50.72 16.13 -18.30
C ASP A 4 49.41 15.33 -18.21
N ALA A 5 49.48 14.04 -18.52
CA ALA A 5 48.33 13.16 -18.49
C ALA A 5 47.82 13.00 -17.05
N ALA A 6 46.51 13.20 -16.82
CA ALA A 6 45.92 13.07 -15.49
C ALA A 6 46.06 11.65 -14.93
N THR A 7 46.58 11.53 -13.71
CA THR A 7 46.76 10.29 -12.94
C THR A 7 46.22 10.46 -11.52
N ALA A 8 45.70 9.40 -10.90
CA ALA A 8 45.14 9.48 -9.54
C ALA A 8 46.16 10.03 -8.54
N GLY A 9 45.81 11.10 -7.83
CA GLY A 9 46.69 11.78 -6.87
C GLY A 9 47.67 12.79 -7.48
N GLY A 10 47.76 12.89 -8.81
CA GLY A 10 48.58 13.88 -9.51
C GLY A 10 48.09 15.31 -9.31
N LYS A 11 48.99 16.31 -9.40
CA LYS A 11 48.63 17.73 -9.25
C LYS A 11 47.82 18.24 -10.46
N CYS A 12 46.86 19.11 -10.19
CA CYS A 12 46.07 19.78 -11.23
C CYS A 12 45.97 21.28 -10.96
N THR A 13 45.75 22.05 -12.01
CA THR A 13 45.90 23.51 -11.98
C THR A 13 44.63 24.26 -11.56
N LYS A 14 43.44 23.63 -11.69
CA LYS A 14 42.16 24.27 -11.40
C LYS A 14 41.09 23.25 -10.97
N ALA A 15 40.44 23.50 -9.83
CA ALA A 15 39.35 22.67 -9.34
C ALA A 15 38.20 22.58 -10.37
N GLY A 16 37.61 21.40 -10.50
CA GLY A 16 36.52 21.15 -11.45
C GLY A 16 36.96 20.77 -12.86
N LEU A 17 38.26 20.89 -13.21
CA LEU A 17 38.78 20.33 -14.47
C LEU A 17 38.51 18.82 -14.54
N THR A 18 38.11 18.34 -15.72
CA THR A 18 37.97 16.92 -16.01
C THR A 18 38.86 16.52 -17.16
N GLN A 19 39.58 15.41 -17.01
CA GLN A 19 40.48 14.89 -18.05
C GLN A 19 40.36 13.37 -18.11
N LYS A 20 40.40 12.81 -19.32
CA LYS A 20 40.32 11.36 -19.55
C LYS A 20 41.70 10.86 -19.97
N THR A 21 42.27 9.95 -19.18
CA THR A 21 43.57 9.32 -19.46
C THR A 21 43.39 7.82 -19.52
N LYS A 22 43.79 7.18 -20.63
CA LYS A 22 43.65 5.71 -20.84
C LYS A 22 42.25 5.18 -20.52
N GLY A 23 41.21 5.89 -20.95
CA GLY A 23 39.81 5.47 -20.77
C GLY A 23 39.19 5.82 -19.41
N ILE A 24 39.97 6.29 -18.44
CA ILE A 24 39.51 6.63 -17.09
C ILE A 24 39.32 8.14 -16.97
N SER A 25 38.14 8.57 -16.51
CA SER A 25 37.85 9.98 -16.23
C SER A 25 38.39 10.39 -14.86
N TYR A 26 39.06 11.53 -14.80
CA TYR A 26 39.55 12.15 -13.57
C TYR A 26 38.92 13.54 -13.40
N LYS A 27 38.60 13.92 -12.18
CA LYS A 27 38.16 15.27 -11.81
C LYS A 27 39.16 15.88 -10.83
N CYS A 28 39.56 17.12 -11.08
CA CYS A 28 40.44 17.87 -10.19
C CYS A 28 39.65 18.36 -8.97
N THR A 29 40.00 17.85 -7.79
CA THR A 29 39.32 18.13 -6.53
C THR A 29 40.31 18.67 -5.49
N LYS A 30 39.81 19.50 -4.58
CA LYS A 30 40.62 20.04 -3.48
C LYS A 30 40.86 18.94 -2.44
N SER A 31 42.12 18.65 -2.17
CA SER A 31 42.56 17.70 -1.15
C SER A 31 43.56 18.43 -0.23
N GLY A 32 43.06 18.86 0.93
CA GLY A 32 43.78 19.75 1.85
C GLY A 32 44.08 21.12 1.23
N LYS A 33 45.36 21.55 1.28
CA LYS A 33 45.86 22.80 0.70
C LYS A 33 46.23 22.70 -0.79
N SER A 34 45.99 21.56 -1.43
CA SER A 34 46.40 21.30 -2.82
C SER A 34 45.27 20.78 -3.70
N LEU A 35 45.41 20.95 -5.02
CA LEU A 35 44.49 20.41 -6.02
C LEU A 35 45.06 19.12 -6.60
N LYS A 36 44.26 18.04 -6.57
CA LYS A 36 44.66 16.72 -7.06
C LYS A 36 43.60 16.07 -7.96
N TRP A 37 44.05 15.27 -8.92
CA TRP A 37 43.19 14.46 -9.77
C TRP A 37 42.61 13.27 -8.98
N VAL A 38 41.28 13.13 -9.00
CA VAL A 38 40.56 12.00 -8.40
C VAL A 38 39.81 11.25 -9.49
N LYS A 39 39.88 9.91 -9.46
CA LYS A 39 39.17 9.06 -10.43
C LYS A 39 37.66 9.20 -10.25
N VAL A 40 36.95 9.43 -11.34
CA VAL A 40 35.49 9.47 -11.37
C VAL A 40 35.00 8.04 -11.63
N SER A 41 34.34 7.45 -10.64
CA SER A 41 33.65 6.16 -10.78
C SER A 41 32.54 6.28 -11.83
N ALA A 42 32.49 5.33 -12.77
CA ALA A 42 31.49 5.35 -13.84
C ALA A 42 30.10 5.06 -13.25
N THR A 43 29.31 6.10 -13.04
CA THR A 43 27.85 6.00 -12.96
C THR A 43 27.33 5.72 -14.36
N ALA A 44 26.57 4.65 -14.54
CA ALA A 44 26.05 4.23 -15.84
C ALA A 44 25.13 5.31 -16.42
N THR A 45 25.60 6.01 -17.45
CA THR A 45 24.81 6.94 -18.28
C THR A 45 24.24 6.22 -19.50
N ASN A 46 22.94 6.43 -19.71
CA ASN A 46 22.16 6.08 -20.88
C ASN A 46 22.82 6.51 -22.20
N THR A 47 22.84 5.60 -23.18
CA THR A 47 22.92 5.93 -24.60
C THR A 47 21.81 5.19 -25.34
N SER A 48 21.00 5.96 -26.06
CA SER A 48 19.98 5.50 -26.99
C SER A 48 20.54 4.53 -28.01
N ALA A 49 19.96 3.33 -28.08
CA ALA A 49 20.03 2.44 -29.23
C ALA A 49 18.65 1.82 -29.42
N THR A 50 18.14 1.92 -30.64
CA THR A 50 16.90 1.31 -31.12
C THR A 50 17.02 -0.20 -31.01
N THR A 51 16.33 -0.82 -30.04
CA THR A 51 16.29 -2.28 -29.91
C THR A 51 14.91 -2.74 -29.48
N THR A 52 14.37 -3.65 -30.28
CA THR A 52 13.10 -4.35 -30.17
C THR A 52 12.79 -4.81 -28.74
N THR A 53 11.63 -4.40 -28.24
CA THR A 53 11.12 -4.70 -26.90
C THR A 53 10.92 -6.21 -26.72
N THR A 54 11.79 -6.84 -25.94
CA THR A 54 11.49 -8.14 -25.33
C THR A 54 11.31 -7.90 -23.84
N THR A 55 10.11 -8.17 -23.34
CA THR A 55 9.69 -8.08 -21.95
C THR A 55 10.54 -9.01 -21.08
N ILE A 56 11.45 -8.46 -20.27
CA ILE A 56 12.14 -9.23 -19.24
C ILE A 56 11.25 -9.23 -17.99
N ALA A 57 10.60 -10.37 -17.74
CA ALA A 57 9.93 -10.65 -16.48
C ALA A 57 10.92 -10.49 -15.31
N THR A 58 10.48 -9.88 -14.21
CA THR A 58 11.23 -9.84 -12.95
C THR A 58 11.61 -11.27 -12.53
N LYS A 59 12.91 -11.59 -12.50
CA LYS A 59 13.40 -12.88 -12.01
C LYS A 59 13.08 -13.03 -10.53
N GLY A 60 12.53 -14.17 -10.12
CA GLY A 60 12.35 -14.53 -8.72
C GLY A 60 13.68 -14.63 -7.98
N VAL A 61 13.62 -14.76 -6.66
CA VAL A 61 14.80 -14.96 -5.79
C VAL A 61 14.73 -16.37 -5.24
N ASN A 62 15.82 -17.14 -5.38
CA ASN A 62 15.91 -18.46 -4.75
C ASN A 62 16.07 -18.29 -3.23
N GLY A 63 15.08 -18.79 -2.49
CA GLY A 63 15.06 -18.87 -1.03
C GLY A 63 15.19 -20.32 -0.53
N PRO A 64 15.10 -20.53 0.80
CA PRO A 64 15.21 -21.85 1.41
C PRO A 64 14.09 -22.80 0.99
N VAL A 65 14.38 -24.10 0.91
CA VAL A 65 13.40 -25.16 0.60
C VAL A 65 12.25 -25.16 1.60
N GLY A 66 11.02 -25.23 1.08
CA GLY A 66 9.79 -25.27 1.88
C GLY A 66 8.70 -24.35 1.37
N ILE A 67 7.45 -24.75 1.66
CA ILE A 67 6.26 -23.94 1.36
C ILE A 67 6.17 -22.81 2.37
N THR A 68 6.16 -21.58 1.88
CA THR A 68 5.98 -20.35 2.67
C THR A 68 4.51 -19.97 2.83
N SER A 69 3.66 -20.33 1.87
CA SER A 69 2.21 -20.13 1.95
C SER A 69 1.47 -21.15 1.11
N TRP A 70 0.27 -21.54 1.55
CA TRP A 70 -0.65 -22.30 0.72
C TRP A 70 -2.09 -21.90 1.05
N THR A 71 -2.88 -21.62 0.02
CA THR A 71 -4.33 -21.38 0.13
C THR A 71 -5.11 -22.25 -0.86
N THR A 72 -6.19 -22.89 -0.41
CA THR A 72 -7.10 -23.66 -1.28
C THR A 72 -8.52 -23.13 -1.19
N THR A 73 -9.17 -22.95 -2.33
CA THR A 73 -10.59 -22.56 -2.44
C THR A 73 -11.36 -23.51 -3.34
N VAL A 74 -12.68 -23.61 -3.13
CA VAL A 74 -13.59 -24.33 -4.02
C VAL A 74 -14.73 -23.44 -4.47
N SER A 75 -15.09 -23.52 -5.74
CA SER A 75 -16.17 -22.73 -6.32
C SER A 75 -16.90 -23.49 -7.44
N PRO A 76 -18.25 -23.45 -7.50
CA PRO A 76 -19.15 -22.84 -6.54
C PRO A 76 -19.21 -23.62 -5.22
N ASN A 77 -19.55 -22.93 -4.11
CA ASN A 77 -19.80 -23.53 -2.80
C ASN A 77 -20.85 -22.69 -2.06
N PRO A 78 -22.12 -23.14 -1.90
CA PRO A 78 -22.61 -24.50 -2.14
C PRO A 78 -22.69 -24.94 -3.61
N VAL A 79 -22.59 -26.25 -3.87
CA VAL A 79 -22.72 -26.88 -5.21
C VAL A 79 -23.88 -27.89 -5.23
N LYS A 80 -24.51 -28.12 -6.39
CA LYS A 80 -25.56 -29.15 -6.52
C LYS A 80 -24.98 -30.57 -6.58
N PRO A 81 -25.71 -31.60 -6.11
CA PRO A 81 -25.31 -32.99 -6.31
C PRO A 81 -25.00 -33.31 -7.77
N GLY A 82 -23.84 -33.92 -8.04
CA GLY A 82 -23.40 -34.28 -9.38
C GLY A 82 -22.95 -33.13 -10.29
N ALA A 83 -22.97 -31.87 -9.84
CA ALA A 83 -22.47 -30.73 -10.62
C ALA A 83 -20.93 -30.62 -10.52
N GLN A 84 -20.31 -29.97 -11.51
CA GLN A 84 -18.88 -29.67 -11.45
C GLN A 84 -18.59 -28.51 -10.49
N PHE A 85 -17.47 -28.62 -9.78
CA PHE A 85 -16.87 -27.54 -9.02
C PHE A 85 -15.37 -27.50 -9.30
N THR A 86 -14.78 -26.33 -9.07
CA THR A 86 -13.36 -26.05 -9.29
C THR A 86 -12.66 -25.99 -7.94
N ILE A 87 -11.50 -26.63 -7.84
CA ILE A 87 -10.56 -26.52 -6.74
C ILE A 87 -9.39 -25.66 -7.22
N THR A 88 -9.14 -24.54 -6.56
CA THR A 88 -7.98 -23.68 -6.82
C THR A 88 -7.05 -23.73 -5.62
N SER A 89 -5.80 -24.15 -5.84
CA SER A 89 -4.77 -24.29 -4.82
C SER A 89 -3.57 -23.44 -5.21
N VAL A 90 -3.19 -22.48 -4.38
CA VAL A 90 -2.05 -21.58 -4.59
C VAL A 90 -0.98 -21.93 -3.59
N ILE A 91 0.22 -22.27 -4.06
CA ILE A 91 1.39 -22.54 -3.22
C ILE A 91 2.48 -21.51 -3.52
N SER A 92 3.15 -21.01 -2.48
CA SER A 92 4.37 -20.22 -2.61
C SER A 92 5.49 -20.90 -1.85
N CYS A 93 6.68 -21.01 -2.43
CA CYS A 93 7.84 -21.60 -1.79
C CYS A 93 9.11 -20.78 -2.02
N GLY A 94 10.12 -21.04 -1.19
CA GLY A 94 11.40 -20.36 -1.31
C GLY A 94 12.12 -20.62 -2.63
N PRO A 95 12.21 -21.86 -3.16
CA PRO A 95 12.83 -22.11 -4.46
C PRO A 95 11.96 -21.62 -5.62
N ILE A 96 12.61 -21.16 -6.70
CA ILE A 96 11.92 -20.79 -7.95
C ILE A 96 11.53 -22.07 -8.70
N MET A 97 10.23 -22.30 -8.88
CA MET A 97 9.70 -23.42 -9.65
C MET A 97 9.87 -23.20 -11.15
N SER A 98 9.97 -24.29 -11.91
CA SER A 98 10.04 -24.26 -13.37
C SER A 98 9.06 -25.24 -14.01
N LEU A 99 8.46 -24.83 -15.13
CA LEU A 99 7.60 -25.70 -15.96
C LEU A 99 8.41 -26.71 -16.79
N THR A 100 9.70 -26.45 -17.03
CA THR A 100 10.54 -27.24 -17.95
C THR A 100 11.89 -27.66 -17.36
N GLY A 101 12.32 -27.06 -16.25
CA GLY A 101 13.61 -27.30 -15.60
C GLY A 101 13.49 -27.67 -14.12
N SER A 102 14.64 -27.77 -13.44
CA SER A 102 14.72 -28.05 -12.01
C SER A 102 14.92 -26.76 -11.19
N PRO A 103 14.28 -26.58 -10.02
CA PRO A 103 13.30 -27.50 -9.44
C PRO A 103 11.96 -27.42 -10.18
N HIS A 104 11.39 -28.58 -10.52
CA HIS A 104 10.11 -28.66 -11.22
C HIS A 104 8.97 -28.30 -10.26
N TYR A 105 7.86 -27.78 -10.78
CA TYR A 105 6.67 -27.58 -9.95
C TYR A 105 6.13 -28.95 -9.45
N PRO A 106 5.55 -29.01 -8.24
CA PRO A 106 5.06 -30.28 -7.69
C PRO A 106 3.75 -30.72 -8.36
N GLU A 107 3.47 -32.03 -8.34
CA GLU A 107 2.16 -32.55 -8.76
C GLU A 107 1.11 -32.22 -7.69
N MET A 108 0.01 -31.58 -8.07
CA MET A 108 -1.11 -31.29 -7.17
C MET A 108 -2.17 -32.38 -7.27
N LEU A 109 -2.65 -32.85 -6.12
CA LEU A 109 -3.68 -33.85 -5.99
C LEU A 109 -4.74 -33.39 -5.00
N ALA A 110 -5.96 -33.91 -5.14
CA ALA A 110 -7.05 -33.64 -4.22
C ALA A 110 -7.74 -34.93 -3.79
N TRP A 111 -8.24 -34.93 -2.56
CA TRP A 111 -9.03 -36.02 -2.00
C TRP A 111 -10.25 -35.46 -1.25
N MET A 112 -11.33 -36.25 -1.16
CA MET A 112 -12.56 -35.87 -0.47
C MET A 112 -13.08 -37.08 0.32
N ASN A 113 -13.72 -36.82 1.47
CA ASN A 113 -14.31 -37.87 2.32
C ASN A 113 -15.65 -38.40 1.79
N ALA A 114 -15.81 -38.46 0.46
CA ALA A 114 -17.00 -38.97 -0.20
C ALA A 114 -16.67 -40.29 -0.92
N PRO A 115 -17.51 -41.34 -0.80
CA PRO A 115 -17.32 -42.59 -1.53
C PRO A 115 -17.26 -42.36 -3.05
N GLY A 116 -16.25 -42.93 -3.71
CA GLY A 116 -16.13 -42.89 -5.17
C GLY A 116 -15.61 -41.59 -5.77
N PHE A 117 -15.06 -40.67 -4.97
CA PHE A 117 -14.42 -39.46 -5.50
C PHE A 117 -13.21 -39.82 -6.37
N VAL A 118 -13.31 -39.53 -7.67
CA VAL A 118 -12.15 -39.52 -8.58
C VAL A 118 -11.47 -38.17 -8.41
N GLY A 119 -10.20 -38.19 -7.99
CA GLY A 119 -9.43 -36.97 -7.69
C GLY A 119 -9.52 -35.92 -8.79
N ALA A 120 -9.50 -34.64 -8.41
CA ALA A 120 -9.57 -33.54 -9.37
C ALA A 120 -8.40 -33.61 -10.36
N GLN A 121 -8.69 -33.40 -11.65
CA GLN A 121 -7.65 -33.30 -12.67
C GLN A 121 -7.06 -31.89 -12.63
N PHE A 122 -5.86 -31.77 -12.05
CA PHE A 122 -5.13 -30.50 -12.06
C PHE A 122 -4.33 -30.35 -13.35
N GLY A 123 -4.45 -29.18 -13.98
CA GLY A 123 -3.64 -28.82 -15.13
C GLY A 123 -2.22 -28.39 -14.78
N VAL A 124 -1.45 -27.99 -15.80
CA VAL A 124 -0.17 -27.29 -15.61
C VAL A 124 -0.44 -26.00 -14.81
N PRO A 125 0.27 -25.74 -13.70
CA PRO A 125 0.03 -24.56 -12.89
C PRO A 125 0.49 -23.29 -13.60
N ILE A 126 -0.10 -22.17 -13.19
CA ILE A 126 0.39 -20.84 -13.57
C ILE A 126 1.46 -20.44 -12.56
N LEU A 127 2.69 -20.21 -13.04
CA LEU A 127 3.77 -19.68 -12.21
C LEU A 127 3.71 -18.16 -12.18
N SER A 128 3.85 -17.59 -10.98
CA SER A 128 3.86 -16.15 -10.72
C SER A 128 4.97 -15.82 -9.69
N ASN A 129 5.12 -14.55 -9.34
CA ASN A 129 6.16 -14.07 -8.42
C ASN A 129 7.56 -14.53 -8.83
N GLY A 130 7.91 -14.36 -10.11
CA GLY A 130 9.21 -14.78 -10.64
C GLY A 130 9.47 -16.30 -10.65
N GLY A 131 8.42 -17.11 -10.43
CA GLY A 131 8.44 -18.57 -10.38
C GLY A 131 8.31 -19.16 -8.96
N ASN A 132 8.29 -18.32 -7.92
CA ASN A 132 8.17 -18.76 -6.52
C ASN A 132 6.74 -19.14 -6.11
N THR A 133 5.72 -18.81 -6.91
CA THR A 133 4.31 -19.10 -6.61
C THR A 133 3.67 -19.88 -7.75
N ALA A 134 2.97 -20.97 -7.44
CA ALA A 134 2.26 -21.81 -8.41
C ALA A 134 0.77 -21.87 -8.06
N THR A 135 -0.08 -21.56 -9.04
CA THR A 135 -1.53 -21.68 -8.94
C THR A 135 -2.01 -22.89 -9.72
N PHE A 136 -2.56 -23.87 -9.01
CA PHE A 136 -3.16 -25.08 -9.56
C PHE A 136 -4.67 -24.93 -9.60
N THR A 137 -5.27 -25.26 -10.73
CA THR A 137 -6.72 -25.30 -10.89
C THR A 137 -7.11 -26.68 -11.40
N GLY A 138 -8.04 -27.33 -10.70
CA GLY A 138 -8.57 -28.63 -11.08
C GLY A 138 -10.08 -28.67 -10.97
N THR A 139 -10.72 -29.44 -11.85
CA THR A 139 -12.18 -29.63 -11.85
C THR A 139 -12.53 -30.99 -11.27
N ALA A 140 -13.62 -31.03 -10.49
CA ALA A 140 -14.14 -32.20 -9.83
C ALA A 140 -15.68 -32.23 -9.89
N THR A 141 -16.26 -33.42 -9.72
CA THR A 141 -17.72 -33.61 -9.66
C THR A 141 -18.18 -33.76 -8.21
N ALA A 142 -19.20 -32.99 -7.82
CA ALA A 142 -19.78 -33.04 -6.49
C ALA A 142 -20.44 -34.41 -6.21
N PRO A 143 -20.37 -34.94 -4.98
CA PRO A 143 -21.07 -36.15 -4.58
C PRO A 143 -22.58 -36.10 -4.87
N SER A 144 -23.19 -37.27 -5.06
CA SER A 144 -24.66 -37.37 -5.19
C SER A 144 -25.40 -37.12 -3.87
N GLY A 145 -24.74 -37.29 -2.73
CA GLY A 145 -25.28 -36.96 -1.41
C GLY A 145 -25.21 -35.47 -1.10
N THR A 146 -26.17 -34.96 -0.32
CA THR A 146 -26.15 -33.57 0.21
C THR A 146 -25.46 -33.54 1.59
N GLY A 147 -24.90 -32.38 1.96
CA GLY A 147 -24.19 -32.18 3.21
C GLY A 147 -22.81 -31.52 3.03
N GLY A 148 -22.08 -31.37 4.13
CA GLY A 148 -20.71 -30.86 4.12
C GLY A 148 -19.69 -31.98 3.91
N PHE A 149 -18.87 -31.85 2.87
CA PHE A 149 -17.78 -32.76 2.55
C PHE A 149 -16.44 -32.07 2.75
N LYS A 150 -15.48 -32.77 3.34
CA LYS A 150 -14.12 -32.27 3.53
C LYS A 150 -13.31 -32.53 2.27
N VAL A 151 -12.63 -31.50 1.78
CA VAL A 151 -11.73 -31.58 0.63
C VAL A 151 -10.32 -31.24 1.08
N TRP A 152 -9.39 -32.14 0.80
CA TRP A 152 -7.96 -31.98 1.04
C TRP A 152 -7.24 -31.80 -0.30
N THR A 153 -6.22 -30.95 -0.30
CA THR A 153 -5.25 -30.87 -1.39
C THR A 153 -3.89 -31.22 -0.86
N TYR A 154 -3.11 -31.99 -1.61
CA TYR A 154 -1.75 -32.37 -1.26
C TYR A 154 -0.86 -32.35 -2.49
N VAL A 155 0.42 -32.09 -2.26
CA VAL A 155 1.44 -32.04 -3.31
C VAL A 155 2.27 -33.30 -3.23
N ARG A 156 2.53 -33.89 -4.39
CA ARG A 156 3.50 -34.98 -4.54
C ARG A 156 4.71 -34.42 -5.28
N ASP A 157 5.83 -34.38 -4.58
CA ASP A 157 7.11 -33.99 -5.18
C ASP A 157 7.97 -35.24 -5.44
N ARG A 158 8.77 -35.21 -6.50
CA ARG A 158 9.75 -36.26 -6.77
C ARG A 158 10.95 -35.99 -5.87
N ILE A 159 11.10 -36.77 -4.80
CA ILE A 159 12.18 -36.73 -3.78
C ILE A 159 13.45 -36.03 -4.33
N ASN A 160 13.53 -34.72 -4.12
CA ASN A 160 14.65 -33.88 -4.53
C ASN A 160 14.91 -32.90 -3.38
N PRO A 161 16.14 -32.86 -2.83
CA PRO A 161 16.48 -31.99 -1.70
C PRO A 161 16.38 -30.49 -2.01
N ASN A 162 16.21 -30.09 -3.28
CA ASN A 162 16.04 -28.70 -3.71
C ASN A 162 14.60 -28.35 -4.12
N ALA A 163 13.63 -29.22 -3.81
CA ALA A 163 12.26 -29.08 -4.29
C ALA A 163 11.42 -28.08 -3.48
N CYS A 164 10.21 -27.79 -3.94
CA CYS A 164 9.36 -26.76 -3.34
C CYS A 164 8.84 -27.15 -1.94
N THR A 165 8.69 -28.46 -1.67
CA THR A 165 7.85 -28.93 -0.56
C THR A 165 8.60 -29.35 0.71
N GLY A 166 9.85 -29.81 0.62
CA GLY A 166 10.71 -30.15 1.77
C GLY A 166 10.29 -31.37 2.60
N ASP A 167 9.02 -31.47 3.02
CA ASP A 167 8.38 -32.60 3.71
C ASP A 167 6.88 -32.64 3.37
N VAL A 168 6.39 -33.78 2.89
CA VAL A 168 5.04 -33.95 2.29
C VAL A 168 3.96 -34.36 3.30
N SER A 169 4.29 -34.49 4.59
CA SER A 169 3.44 -35.21 5.55
C SER A 169 2.70 -34.36 6.59
N SER A 170 2.88 -33.03 6.62
CA SER A 170 2.40 -32.22 7.77
C SER A 170 1.92 -30.79 7.41
N TYR A 171 0.96 -30.66 6.50
CA TYR A 171 0.43 -29.34 6.09
C TYR A 171 -0.94 -28.96 6.72
N LYS A 172 -1.12 -27.64 6.95
CA LYS A 172 -2.31 -26.94 7.46
C LYS A 172 -2.54 -25.66 6.64
N ASN A 173 -3.78 -25.36 6.24
CA ASN A 173 -4.24 -24.09 5.66
C ASN A 173 -3.81 -22.87 6.51
N SER A 174 -3.92 -21.67 5.94
CA SER A 174 -3.63 -20.40 6.65
C SER A 174 -4.44 -20.19 7.93
N ASP A 175 -5.57 -20.89 8.09
CA ASP A 175 -6.41 -20.95 9.29
C ASP A 175 -6.07 -22.10 10.24
N GLY A 176 -5.02 -22.88 9.95
CA GLY A 176 -4.60 -24.07 10.70
C GLY A 176 -5.36 -25.36 10.36
N ALA A 177 -6.37 -25.32 9.50
CA ALA A 177 -7.17 -26.50 9.13
C ALA A 177 -6.49 -27.32 8.02
N SER A 178 -6.52 -28.65 8.07
CA SER A 178 -5.95 -29.50 7.01
C SER A 178 -6.90 -29.74 5.83
N PHE A 179 -8.11 -29.16 5.82
CA PHE A 179 -9.13 -29.32 4.78
C PHE A 179 -10.05 -28.11 4.68
N LEU A 180 -10.77 -28.01 3.56
CA LEU A 180 -11.90 -27.08 3.37
C LEU A 180 -13.23 -27.84 3.31
N THR A 181 -14.35 -27.17 3.61
CA THR A 181 -15.69 -27.78 3.53
C THR A 181 -16.41 -27.39 2.24
N LEU A 182 -16.70 -28.38 1.39
CA LEU A 182 -17.61 -28.29 0.25
C LEU A 182 -19.04 -28.58 0.72
N THR A 183 -19.94 -27.61 0.62
CA THR A 183 -21.37 -27.79 0.90
C THR A 183 -22.09 -28.24 -0.35
N VAL A 184 -22.63 -29.46 -0.34
CA VAL A 184 -23.47 -29.98 -1.43
C VAL A 184 -24.93 -29.83 -1.03
N SER A 185 -25.72 -29.07 -1.78
CA SER A 185 -27.13 -28.82 -1.47
C SER A 185 -28.02 -28.91 -2.71
N SER A 186 -29.18 -29.54 -2.56
CA SER A 186 -30.23 -29.54 -3.60
C SER A 186 -30.81 -28.15 -3.87
N SER A 187 -30.76 -27.26 -2.86
CA SER A 187 -31.15 -25.85 -2.95
C SER A 187 -30.01 -24.91 -3.37
N ALA A 188 -28.80 -25.43 -3.61
CA ALA A 188 -27.72 -24.62 -4.19
C ALA A 188 -28.22 -23.99 -5.50
N ALA A 189 -27.86 -22.73 -5.75
CA ALA A 189 -28.30 -22.06 -6.97
C ALA A 189 -27.98 -22.94 -8.19
N THR A 190 -28.96 -23.13 -9.07
CA THR A 190 -28.71 -23.76 -10.36
C THR A 190 -27.81 -22.82 -11.13
N ASN A 191 -26.51 -23.01 -11.02
CA ASN A 191 -25.66 -22.86 -12.19
C ASN A 191 -26.06 -24.01 -13.11
N THR A 192 -27.24 -23.90 -13.73
CA THR A 192 -27.35 -24.27 -15.13
C THR A 192 -26.36 -23.33 -15.80
N THR A 193 -25.09 -23.72 -15.77
CA THR A 193 -24.25 -23.54 -16.92
C THR A 193 -25.07 -24.09 -18.06
N VAL A 194 -25.74 -23.20 -18.78
CA VAL A 194 -25.79 -23.36 -20.21
C VAL A 194 -24.35 -23.70 -20.57
N ALA A 195 -24.13 -24.94 -20.98
CA ALA A 195 -22.94 -25.26 -21.74
C ALA A 195 -22.93 -24.26 -22.91
N GLY A 196 -22.25 -23.13 -22.75
CA GLY A 196 -22.27 -22.03 -23.73
C GLY A 196 -22.26 -20.58 -23.27
N ALA A 197 -22.31 -20.22 -21.98
CA ALA A 197 -22.06 -18.83 -21.56
C ALA A 197 -20.69 -18.70 -20.88
N VAL A 198 -19.63 -18.80 -21.68
CA VAL A 198 -18.27 -18.41 -21.26
C VAL A 198 -18.34 -16.97 -20.72
N ALA A 199 -17.77 -16.70 -19.55
CA ALA A 199 -17.65 -15.34 -19.03
C ALA A 199 -16.98 -14.48 -20.11
N LYS A 200 -17.61 -13.35 -20.44
CA LYS A 200 -17.18 -12.46 -21.52
C LYS A 200 -17.13 -11.05 -20.99
N ASP A 201 -16.10 -10.32 -21.37
CA ASP A 201 -15.97 -8.90 -21.06
C ASP A 201 -17.25 -8.15 -21.46
N GLY A 202 -17.77 -7.34 -20.55
CA GLY A 202 -19.05 -6.62 -20.66
C GLY A 202 -20.32 -7.47 -20.49
N GLY A 203 -20.20 -8.80 -20.38
CA GLY A 203 -21.32 -9.71 -20.15
C GLY A 203 -21.89 -9.59 -18.73
N ALA A 204 -23.16 -9.96 -18.54
CA ALA A 204 -23.79 -9.94 -17.23
C ALA A 204 -23.19 -10.99 -16.27
N CYS A 205 -23.18 -10.67 -14.98
CA CYS A 205 -22.82 -11.56 -13.88
C CYS A 205 -23.68 -11.26 -12.66
N THR A 206 -23.55 -12.06 -11.59
CA THR A 206 -24.49 -12.01 -10.45
C THR A 206 -23.84 -11.50 -9.17
N ASN A 207 -22.63 -11.98 -8.82
CA ASN A 207 -22.00 -11.64 -7.55
C ASN A 207 -20.73 -10.83 -7.76
N GLY A 208 -20.67 -9.63 -7.17
CA GLY A 208 -19.45 -8.83 -7.14
C GLY A 208 -18.28 -9.62 -6.57
N GLY A 209 -17.12 -9.50 -7.21
CA GLY A 209 -15.89 -10.18 -6.81
C GLY A 209 -15.71 -11.60 -7.38
N ASP A 210 -16.73 -12.17 -8.03
CA ASP A 210 -16.56 -13.44 -8.76
C ASP A 210 -15.44 -13.29 -9.80
N LYS A 211 -14.60 -14.31 -9.96
CA LYS A 211 -13.49 -14.33 -10.92
C LYS A 211 -13.63 -15.49 -11.90
N SER A 212 -13.26 -15.26 -13.16
CA SER A 212 -13.21 -16.28 -14.21
C SER A 212 -11.91 -16.17 -14.99
N THR A 213 -11.26 -17.29 -15.32
CA THR A 213 -9.97 -17.26 -16.03
C THR A 213 -10.15 -16.78 -17.47
N ALA A 214 -9.20 -15.97 -17.96
CA ALA A 214 -9.18 -15.48 -19.32
C ALA A 214 -7.75 -15.45 -19.86
N SER A 215 -7.57 -15.59 -21.19
CA SER A 215 -6.23 -15.49 -21.77
C SER A 215 -5.62 -14.11 -21.49
N GLY A 216 -4.43 -14.09 -20.90
CA GLY A 216 -3.71 -12.89 -20.48
C GLY A 216 -4.15 -12.28 -19.14
N GLY A 217 -5.04 -12.93 -18.39
CA GLY A 217 -5.49 -12.44 -17.09
C GLY A 217 -6.75 -13.14 -16.56
N TYR A 218 -7.73 -12.36 -16.12
CA TYR A 218 -8.99 -12.87 -15.60
C TYR A 218 -10.13 -11.90 -15.86
N LEU A 219 -11.36 -12.37 -15.74
CA LEU A 219 -12.56 -11.57 -15.68
C LEU A 219 -12.96 -11.44 -14.22
N GLU A 220 -13.37 -10.23 -13.81
CA GLU A 220 -13.92 -9.97 -12.48
C GLU A 220 -15.32 -9.41 -12.61
N CYS A 221 -16.26 -9.94 -11.85
CA CYS A 221 -17.62 -9.44 -11.79
C CYS A 221 -17.66 -8.18 -10.92
N ARG A 222 -18.11 -7.06 -11.47
CA ARG A 222 -18.18 -5.79 -10.75
C ARG A 222 -19.52 -5.10 -10.96
N ALA A 223 -19.94 -4.35 -9.94
CA ALA A 223 -21.13 -3.53 -10.03
C ALA A 223 -20.95 -2.40 -11.04
N ILE A 224 -22.01 -1.99 -11.70
CA ILE A 224 -22.09 -0.76 -12.50
C ILE A 224 -23.20 0.13 -11.97
N SER A 225 -23.23 1.37 -12.47
CA SER A 225 -24.32 2.30 -12.17
C SER A 225 -25.69 1.64 -12.39
N GLY A 226 -26.63 1.90 -11.48
CA GLY A 226 -27.95 1.26 -11.47
C GLY A 226 -28.02 -0.12 -10.82
N GLY A 227 -26.94 -0.61 -10.19
CA GLY A 227 -26.96 -1.80 -9.31
C GLY A 227 -26.92 -3.15 -10.02
N SER A 228 -26.68 -3.16 -11.34
CA SER A 228 -26.41 -4.40 -12.09
C SER A 228 -24.92 -4.74 -12.09
N TYR A 229 -24.56 -5.97 -12.44
CA TYR A 229 -23.17 -6.43 -12.46
C TYR A 229 -22.74 -6.89 -13.85
N LYS A 230 -21.47 -6.62 -14.17
CA LYS A 230 -20.84 -7.04 -15.43
C LYS A 230 -19.45 -7.62 -15.19
N TRP A 231 -19.06 -8.55 -16.07
CA TRP A 231 -17.71 -9.06 -16.16
C TRP A 231 -16.79 -8.02 -16.79
N PHE A 232 -15.64 -7.77 -16.18
CA PHE A 232 -14.60 -6.88 -16.68
C PHE A 232 -13.30 -7.64 -16.87
N LYS A 233 -12.70 -7.55 -18.06
CA LYS A 233 -11.41 -8.17 -18.32
C LYS A 233 -10.29 -7.37 -17.66
N LEU A 234 -9.47 -8.08 -16.90
CA LEU A 234 -8.29 -7.61 -16.21
C LEU A 234 -7.07 -8.38 -16.68
N SER A 235 -5.97 -7.66 -16.88
CA SER A 235 -4.71 -8.20 -17.37
C SER A 235 -3.82 -8.57 -16.19
N THR A 236 -3.02 -9.63 -16.33
CA THR A 236 -1.94 -9.91 -15.37
C THR A 236 -0.82 -8.88 -15.42
N SER A 237 -0.71 -8.16 -16.55
CA SER A 237 0.21 -7.05 -16.74
C SER A 237 -0.55 -5.89 -17.39
N PRO A 238 -1.12 -4.97 -16.59
CA PRO A 238 -1.79 -3.78 -17.10
C PRO A 238 -0.86 -2.93 -17.97
N ALA A 239 -1.43 -2.34 -19.03
CA ALA A 239 -0.68 -1.45 -19.91
C ALA A 239 -0.25 -0.17 -19.18
N ALA A 240 0.86 0.43 -19.64
CA ALA A 240 1.27 1.75 -19.20
C ALA A 240 0.22 2.80 -19.58
N VAL A 241 -0.08 3.72 -18.66
CA VAL A 241 -0.98 4.85 -18.91
C VAL A 241 -0.15 6.11 -19.08
N SER A 242 -0.26 6.75 -20.23
CA SER A 242 0.45 8.00 -20.52
C SER A 242 -0.36 9.22 -20.11
N MET A 243 0.37 10.29 -19.77
CA MET A 243 -0.23 11.60 -19.52
C MET A 243 -0.81 12.18 -20.80
N PRO A 244 -2.07 12.68 -20.78
CA PRO A 244 -2.61 13.42 -21.91
C PRO A 244 -1.87 14.75 -22.09
N ALA A 245 -1.83 15.25 -23.33
CA ALA A 245 -1.27 16.56 -23.62
C ALA A 245 -2.15 17.70 -23.07
N GLY A 246 -1.58 18.91 -23.01
CA GLY A 246 -2.32 20.14 -22.69
C GLY A 246 -2.51 20.44 -21.20
N GLY A 247 -1.97 19.62 -20.30
CA GLY A 247 -1.97 19.92 -18.86
C GLY A 247 -1.18 21.19 -18.54
N SER A 248 -1.64 21.94 -17.55
CA SER A 248 -0.89 23.08 -17.01
C SER A 248 0.32 22.60 -16.19
N SER A 249 1.25 23.51 -15.89
CA SER A 249 2.24 23.26 -14.83
C SER A 249 1.52 22.87 -13.54
N LEU A 250 2.12 21.98 -12.74
CA LEU A 250 1.59 21.62 -11.43
C LEU A 250 1.47 22.82 -10.48
N ASP A 251 2.26 23.88 -10.72
CA ASP A 251 2.13 25.14 -9.97
C ASP A 251 0.74 25.78 -10.09
N ALA A 252 0.03 25.58 -11.21
CA ALA A 252 -1.33 26.08 -11.39
C ALA A 252 -2.36 25.36 -10.49
N CYS A 253 -2.01 24.22 -9.92
CA CYS A 253 -2.83 23.45 -8.99
C CYS A 253 -2.40 23.61 -7.52
N LYS A 254 -1.36 24.41 -7.25
CA LYS A 254 -0.97 24.75 -5.87
C LYS A 254 -1.94 25.78 -5.30
N LEU A 255 -2.94 25.30 -4.58
CA LEU A 255 -3.86 26.16 -3.84
C LEU A 255 -3.10 26.90 -2.74
N THR A 256 -3.41 28.18 -2.56
CA THR A 256 -2.79 29.04 -1.55
C THR A 256 -3.30 28.65 -0.17
N GLU A 257 -2.41 28.54 0.82
CA GLU A 257 -2.81 28.42 2.22
C GLU A 257 -3.62 29.65 2.64
N ALA A 258 -4.89 29.45 3.00
CA ALA A 258 -5.84 30.54 3.26
C ALA A 258 -6.74 30.30 4.49
N ARG A 259 -6.35 29.40 5.39
CA ARG A 259 -7.19 28.99 6.51
C ARG A 259 -7.55 30.17 7.39
N ILE A 260 -8.85 30.35 7.60
CA ILE A 260 -9.39 31.39 8.48
C ILE A 260 -9.28 30.92 9.93
N ASN A 261 -9.72 29.69 10.20
CA ASN A 261 -9.59 29.03 11.49
C ASN A 261 -8.46 28.00 11.42
N LYS A 262 -7.69 27.86 12.50
CA LYS A 262 -6.55 26.92 12.57
C LYS A 262 -6.74 26.00 13.77
N PHE A 263 -7.54 24.95 13.60
CA PHE A 263 -7.81 23.94 14.62
C PHE A 263 -6.67 22.94 14.76
N GLN A 264 -5.84 22.80 13.72
CA GLN A 264 -4.65 21.96 13.70
C GLN A 264 -3.42 22.73 13.19
N PRO A 265 -2.20 22.31 13.55
CA PRO A 265 -1.00 23.07 13.23
C PRO A 265 -0.66 23.00 11.73
N TRP A 266 -1.07 22.00 10.98
CA TRP A 266 -0.58 21.81 9.59
C TRP A 266 -1.34 22.64 8.57
N ASN A 267 -0.62 23.25 7.62
CA ASN A 267 -1.23 23.92 6.48
C ASN A 267 -2.00 22.93 5.60
N ILE A 268 -3.01 23.45 4.90
CA ILE A 268 -3.82 22.70 3.94
C ILE A 268 -3.45 23.13 2.52
N GLY A 269 -3.15 24.41 2.31
CA GLY A 269 -2.62 24.95 1.06
C GLY A 269 -1.10 25.16 1.10
N PHE A 270 -0.55 25.57 -0.04
CA PHE A 270 0.88 25.83 -0.20
C PHE A 270 1.28 27.19 0.39
N PRO A 271 2.50 27.31 0.97
CA PRO A 271 3.50 26.24 1.11
C PRO A 271 3.13 25.23 2.22
N ARG A 272 3.53 23.96 2.01
CA ARG A 272 3.46 22.93 3.06
C ARG A 272 4.29 23.37 4.25
N GLY A 273 3.72 23.24 5.45
CA GLY A 273 4.35 23.67 6.69
C GLY A 273 3.36 23.62 7.84
N THR A 274 3.74 24.24 8.96
CA THR A 274 2.87 24.39 10.12
C THR A 274 2.54 25.87 10.36
N SER A 275 1.48 26.12 11.10
CA SER A 275 0.96 27.45 11.46
C SER A 275 1.65 28.07 12.65
N ASP A 276 2.46 27.29 13.37
CA ASP A 276 3.23 27.68 14.55
C ASP A 276 4.73 27.88 14.25
N ASP A 277 5.10 27.94 12.97
CA ASP A 277 6.49 28.03 12.47
C ASP A 277 7.40 26.87 12.89
N THR A 278 6.85 25.78 13.46
CA THR A 278 7.60 24.54 13.70
C THR A 278 8.04 23.93 12.37
N PRO A 279 9.34 23.69 12.13
CA PRO A 279 9.78 23.07 10.89
C PRO A 279 9.13 21.69 10.71
N ALA A 280 8.39 21.51 9.62
CA ALA A 280 7.87 20.21 9.25
C ALA A 280 9.02 19.25 8.92
N LEU A 281 8.84 17.97 9.24
CA LEU A 281 9.76 16.93 8.84
C LEU A 281 9.93 16.91 7.31
N PRO A 282 11.11 16.49 6.83
CA PRO A 282 11.39 16.46 5.41
C PRO A 282 10.47 15.47 4.69
N SER A 283 9.99 15.85 3.50
CA SER A 283 9.33 14.92 2.59
C SER A 283 10.30 14.31 1.57
N THR A 284 11.60 14.60 1.66
CA THR A 284 12.63 14.06 0.76
C THR A 284 13.94 13.85 1.51
N GLY A 285 14.83 13.02 0.99
CA GLY A 285 16.12 12.70 1.59
C GLY A 285 16.07 11.45 2.46
N VAL A 286 16.86 11.45 3.53
CA VAL A 286 16.97 10.36 4.49
C VAL A 286 16.65 10.89 5.88
N SER A 287 15.64 10.32 6.52
CA SER A 287 15.27 10.66 7.90
C SER A 287 15.83 9.61 8.88
N ASN A 288 16.29 10.05 10.05
CA ASN A 288 16.78 9.16 11.10
C ASN A 288 15.65 8.83 12.06
N ILE A 289 15.30 7.54 12.12
CA ILE A 289 14.21 7.07 12.97
C ILE A 289 14.66 5.96 13.89
N GLN A 290 14.11 5.96 15.10
CA GLN A 290 14.42 4.97 16.13
C GLN A 290 13.21 4.09 16.38
N LEU A 291 13.42 2.78 16.52
CA LEU A 291 12.42 1.89 17.10
C LEU A 291 12.89 1.45 18.49
N ILE A 292 12.16 1.88 19.52
CA ILE A 292 12.47 1.56 20.92
C ILE A 292 11.45 0.53 21.40
N ALA A 293 11.90 -0.66 21.77
CA ALA A 293 11.03 -1.68 22.34
C ALA A 293 11.09 -1.59 23.87
N VAL A 294 9.94 -1.35 24.51
CA VAL A 294 9.84 -1.28 25.97
C VAL A 294 8.84 -2.31 26.49
N ASP A 295 9.15 -2.94 27.61
CA ASP A 295 8.26 -3.90 28.28
C ASP A 295 8.03 -3.52 29.75
N PHE A 296 7.13 -4.23 30.42
CA PHE A 296 6.66 -3.92 31.76
C PHE A 296 6.76 -5.16 32.66
N SER A 297 6.62 -4.98 33.98
CA SER A 297 6.61 -6.10 34.92
C SER A 297 5.43 -7.06 34.73
N ASP A 298 4.32 -6.55 34.21
CA ASP A 298 3.03 -7.22 34.00
C ASP A 298 2.77 -7.59 32.52
N ALA A 299 3.53 -7.00 31.59
CA ALA A 299 3.50 -7.31 30.17
C ALA A 299 4.94 -7.47 29.67
N VAL A 300 5.43 -8.72 29.63
CA VAL A 300 6.81 -9.04 29.26
C VAL A 300 6.88 -9.32 27.77
N GLY A 301 7.81 -8.65 27.09
CA GLY A 301 8.02 -8.82 25.66
C GLY A 301 8.83 -10.06 25.29
N THR A 302 8.65 -10.56 24.07
CA THR A 302 9.33 -11.78 23.57
C THR A 302 10.34 -11.51 22.46
N ALA A 303 11.25 -12.45 22.20
CA ALA A 303 12.22 -12.32 21.10
C ALA A 303 11.52 -12.39 19.73
N GLU A 304 10.44 -13.14 19.64
CA GLU A 304 9.61 -13.31 18.45
C GLU A 304 8.96 -11.98 18.05
N GLU A 305 8.46 -11.22 19.04
CA GLU A 305 7.88 -9.89 18.81
C GLU A 305 8.92 -8.89 18.30
N LEU A 306 10.13 -8.91 18.87
CA LEU A 306 11.23 -8.06 18.39
C LEU A 306 11.58 -8.37 16.93
N THR A 307 11.59 -9.65 16.58
CA THR A 307 11.85 -10.12 15.21
C THR A 307 10.70 -9.77 14.27
N ALA A 308 9.45 -9.88 14.73
CA ALA A 308 8.27 -9.56 13.93
C ALA A 308 8.20 -8.08 13.51
N ALA A 309 8.82 -7.18 14.29
CA ALA A 309 8.93 -5.77 13.94
C ALA A 309 9.72 -5.51 12.64
N ASP A 310 10.64 -6.41 12.25
CA ASP A 310 11.38 -6.28 10.98
C ASP A 310 10.43 -6.31 9.76
N ALA A 311 9.36 -7.10 9.82
CA ALA A 311 8.35 -7.15 8.75
C ALA A 311 7.56 -5.84 8.67
N GLN A 312 7.29 -5.20 9.81
CA GLN A 312 6.62 -3.90 9.87
C GLN A 312 7.52 -2.80 9.27
N ILE A 313 8.81 -2.78 9.64
CA ILE A 313 9.81 -1.87 9.07
C ILE A 313 9.94 -2.05 7.55
N SER A 314 9.95 -3.31 7.09
CA SER A 314 10.04 -3.63 5.66
C SER A 314 8.85 -3.08 4.86
N GLU A 315 7.62 -3.28 5.35
CA GLU A 315 6.42 -2.78 4.68
C GLU A 315 6.33 -1.25 4.73
N TYR A 316 6.70 -0.62 5.86
CA TYR A 316 6.84 0.83 5.99
C TYR A 316 7.79 1.40 4.90
N ASN A 317 8.99 0.84 4.79
CA ASN A 317 9.98 1.29 3.80
C ASN A 317 9.51 1.07 2.37
N LYS A 318 8.86 -0.06 2.08
CA LYS A 318 8.27 -0.36 0.77
C LYS A 318 7.18 0.63 0.41
N TRP A 319 6.33 1.00 1.36
CA TRP A 319 5.27 1.99 1.18
C TRP A 319 5.85 3.35 0.80
N PHE A 320 6.77 3.89 1.59
CA PHE A 320 7.37 5.19 1.30
C PHE A 320 8.18 5.17 0.01
N LYS A 321 8.93 4.10 -0.28
CA LYS A 321 9.69 3.98 -1.52
C LYS A 321 8.79 4.13 -2.74
N PHE A 322 7.61 3.52 -2.74
CA PHE A 322 6.68 3.65 -3.86
C PHE A 322 5.97 5.00 -3.85
N THR A 323 5.32 5.36 -2.73
CA THR A 323 4.47 6.56 -2.64
C THR A 323 5.26 7.84 -2.83
N SER A 324 6.50 7.91 -2.31
CA SER A 324 7.40 9.07 -2.48
C SER A 324 8.19 9.06 -3.79
N ASN A 325 7.97 8.08 -4.67
CA ASN A 325 8.81 7.85 -5.86
C ASN A 325 10.32 7.74 -5.53
N GLY A 326 10.63 7.12 -4.39
CA GLY A 326 11.98 6.96 -3.87
C GLY A 326 12.66 8.24 -3.41
N THR A 327 11.93 9.35 -3.27
CA THR A 327 12.50 10.62 -2.81
C THR A 327 12.68 10.68 -1.30
N LEU A 328 11.93 9.90 -0.52
CA LEU A 328 12.10 9.77 0.93
C LEU A 328 12.49 8.33 1.31
N SER A 329 13.42 8.23 2.24
CA SER A 329 13.93 6.97 2.79
C SER A 329 14.33 7.16 4.26
N PHE A 330 14.60 6.06 4.95
CA PHE A 330 14.78 6.07 6.39
C PHE A 330 16.02 5.29 6.83
N ASN A 331 16.74 5.87 7.77
CA ASN A 331 17.82 5.24 8.49
C ASN A 331 17.30 4.79 9.86
N TRP A 332 17.05 3.50 10.01
CA TRP A 332 16.50 2.91 11.23
C TRP A 332 17.59 2.57 12.24
N GLN A 333 17.43 3.01 13.49
CA GLN A 333 18.14 2.46 14.64
C GLN A 333 17.18 1.59 15.46
N TYR A 334 17.48 0.30 15.55
CA TYR A 334 16.65 -0.65 16.29
C TYR A 334 17.55 -1.67 17.01
N PRO A 335 17.84 -1.47 18.31
CA PRO A 335 18.72 -2.35 19.08
C PRO A 335 18.20 -3.78 19.30
N LYS A 336 16.93 -4.07 18.93
CA LYS A 336 16.26 -5.38 19.10
C LYS A 336 16.38 -5.91 20.53
N ARG A 337 16.04 -5.08 21.50
CA ARG A 337 16.08 -5.41 22.93
C ARG A 337 14.90 -4.76 23.64
N TRP A 338 14.26 -5.50 24.53
CA TRP A 338 13.28 -4.97 25.47
C TRP A 338 13.96 -4.18 26.58
N LEU A 339 13.52 -2.93 26.75
CA LEU A 339 13.92 -2.05 27.82
C LEU A 339 12.81 -2.02 28.87
N ARG A 340 13.14 -2.42 30.09
CA ARG A 340 12.16 -2.56 31.17
C ARG A 340 11.77 -1.21 31.75
N MET A 341 10.50 -0.85 31.62
CA MET A 341 9.89 0.29 32.32
C MET A 341 9.86 0.03 33.83
N SER A 342 9.96 1.09 34.62
CA SER A 342 10.10 1.06 36.10
C SER A 342 8.82 0.68 36.86
N ARG A 343 7.67 0.72 36.19
CA ARG A 343 6.33 0.50 36.77
C ARG A 343 5.52 -0.43 35.85
N PRO A 344 4.46 -1.09 36.34
CA PRO A 344 3.56 -1.86 35.49
C PRO A 344 2.78 -0.97 34.52
N SER A 345 2.23 -1.56 33.46
CA SER A 345 1.56 -0.81 32.39
C SER A 345 0.37 0.08 32.83
N PRO A 346 -0.49 -0.30 33.81
CA PRO A 346 -1.60 0.54 34.27
C PRO A 346 -1.16 1.85 34.93
N ASP A 347 0.08 1.93 35.40
CA ASP A 347 0.62 3.13 36.06
C ASP A 347 1.01 4.24 35.06
N TYR A 348 0.91 3.95 33.75
CA TYR A 348 1.18 4.88 32.65
C TYR A 348 -0.07 5.30 31.88
N VAL A 349 -1.27 4.88 32.32
CA VAL A 349 -2.54 5.26 31.70
C VAL A 349 -2.66 6.79 31.66
N HIS A 350 -3.06 7.30 30.51
CA HIS A 350 -3.25 8.72 30.27
C HIS A 350 -4.34 8.96 29.24
N VAL A 351 -4.87 10.19 29.20
CA VAL A 351 -5.72 10.65 28.10
C VAL A 351 -4.84 11.25 27.01
N LYS A 352 -5.12 10.95 25.74
CA LYS A 352 -4.40 11.53 24.60
C LYS A 352 -4.37 13.06 24.71
N GLY A 353 -3.18 13.65 24.60
CA GLY A 353 -2.98 15.09 24.74
C GLY A 353 -2.60 15.56 26.17
N ASP A 354 -2.72 14.72 27.20
CA ASP A 354 -2.31 15.05 28.57
C ASP A 354 -0.78 15.06 28.72
N ARG A 355 -0.18 16.22 28.44
CA ARG A 355 1.28 16.42 28.51
C ARG A 355 1.87 16.05 29.87
N ALA A 356 1.16 16.29 30.97
CA ALA A 356 1.67 16.05 32.31
C ALA A 356 1.85 14.55 32.61
N LYS A 357 1.10 13.69 31.92
CA LYS A 357 1.19 12.23 32.02
C LYS A 357 2.03 11.60 30.91
N VAL A 358 1.95 12.13 29.69
CA VAL A 358 2.69 11.60 28.53
C VAL A 358 4.19 11.85 28.63
N LEU A 359 4.62 13.07 29.00
CA LEU A 359 6.03 13.44 28.98
C LEU A 359 6.90 12.61 29.96
N PRO A 360 6.46 12.30 31.19
CA PRO A 360 7.21 11.40 32.07
C PRO A 360 7.44 10.00 31.47
N MET A 361 6.41 9.40 30.84
CA MET A 361 6.55 8.09 30.18
C MET A 361 7.53 8.18 29.00
N ALA A 362 7.37 9.17 28.13
CA ALA A 362 8.27 9.39 26.99
C ALA A 362 9.72 9.64 27.44
N GLN A 363 9.92 10.41 28.51
CA GLN A 363 11.25 10.69 29.05
C GLN A 363 11.91 9.41 29.57
N GLU A 364 11.18 8.54 30.25
CA GLU A 364 11.70 7.26 30.73
C GLU A 364 12.09 6.34 29.57
N ILE A 365 11.23 6.21 28.55
CA ILE A 365 11.50 5.42 27.35
C ILE A 365 12.81 5.88 26.68
N VAL A 366 12.96 7.20 26.49
CA VAL A 366 14.18 7.78 25.89
C VAL A 366 15.40 7.56 26.79
N SER A 367 15.28 7.77 28.10
CA SER A 367 16.40 7.61 29.04
C SER A 367 16.91 6.17 29.11
N LEU A 368 16.02 5.18 28.99
CA LEU A 368 16.40 3.76 28.93
C LEU A 368 17.14 3.42 27.63
N ALA A 369 16.79 4.08 26.53
CA ALA A 369 17.33 3.82 25.20
C ALA A 369 18.62 4.59 24.90
N ASP A 370 18.84 5.74 25.54
CA ASP A 370 19.97 6.66 25.37
C ASP A 370 21.35 5.97 25.36
N PRO A 371 21.65 4.98 26.23
CA PRO A 371 22.93 4.29 26.18
C PRO A 371 23.14 3.38 24.95
N LEU A 372 22.09 3.12 24.17
CA LEU A 372 22.05 2.13 23.09
C LEU A 372 21.72 2.74 21.72
N ILE A 373 21.22 3.97 21.69
CA ILE A 373 20.72 4.65 20.50
C ILE A 373 21.33 6.04 20.47
N ASP A 374 21.88 6.43 19.33
CA ASP A 374 22.36 7.79 19.10
C ASP A 374 21.18 8.66 18.64
N PHE A 375 20.75 9.58 19.50
CA PHE A 375 19.64 10.49 19.20
C PHE A 375 20.07 11.75 18.43
N THR A 376 21.34 11.86 18.03
CA THR A 376 21.83 12.97 17.20
C THR A 376 21.04 13.03 15.89
N ASN A 377 20.39 14.17 15.62
CA ASN A 377 19.51 14.38 14.46
C ASN A 377 18.37 13.35 14.34
N SER A 378 17.81 12.89 15.47
CA SER A 378 16.58 12.10 15.50
C SER A 378 15.40 12.91 14.93
N ASP A 379 14.73 12.35 13.92
CA ASP A 379 13.53 12.95 13.32
C ASP A 379 12.24 12.43 13.95
N PHE A 380 12.24 11.14 14.33
CA PHE A 380 11.06 10.45 14.86
C PHE A 380 11.42 9.18 15.64
N VAL A 381 10.69 8.92 16.73
CA VAL A 381 10.78 7.70 17.53
C VAL A 381 9.48 6.92 17.46
N PHE A 382 9.58 5.67 17.04
CA PHE A 382 8.52 4.69 17.22
C PHE A 382 8.77 3.85 18.48
N VAL A 383 7.71 3.56 19.22
CA VAL A 383 7.74 2.69 20.39
C VAL A 383 7.02 1.39 20.06
N LEU A 384 7.69 0.27 20.34
CA LEU A 384 7.11 -1.07 20.28
C LEU A 384 6.76 -1.51 21.69
N PHE A 385 5.50 -1.89 21.90
CA PHE A 385 5.03 -2.52 23.13
C PHE A 385 4.89 -4.05 22.94
N PRO A 386 4.88 -4.85 24.01
CA PRO A 386 4.57 -6.28 23.94
C PRO A 386 3.12 -6.47 23.50
N ARG A 387 2.79 -7.58 22.81
CA ARG A 387 1.40 -7.87 22.42
C ARG A 387 0.48 -8.12 23.61
N THR A 388 1.04 -8.46 24.77
CA THR A 388 0.33 -8.68 26.04
C THR A 388 0.07 -7.39 26.81
N ILE A 389 0.47 -6.23 26.27
CA ILE A 389 0.18 -4.93 26.85
C ILE A 389 -1.32 -4.75 27.04
N HIS A 390 -1.71 -4.10 28.13
CA HIS A 390 -3.11 -3.77 28.41
C HIS A 390 -3.19 -2.45 29.17
N GLY A 391 -4.26 -1.68 28.95
CA GLY A 391 -4.54 -0.46 29.70
C GLY A 391 -3.88 0.81 29.15
N LEU A 392 -3.17 0.76 28.02
CA LEU A 392 -2.67 1.96 27.34
C LEU A 392 -3.57 2.39 26.16
N SER A 393 -4.64 1.65 25.85
CA SER A 393 -5.58 1.90 24.76
C SER A 393 -4.86 2.07 23.43
N ASP A 394 -4.79 3.30 22.93
CA ASP A 394 -4.19 3.65 21.64
C ASP A 394 -2.65 3.76 21.73
N GLY A 395 -2.10 3.80 22.95
CA GLY A 395 -0.67 3.81 23.24
C GLY A 395 -0.15 5.17 23.71
N ILE A 396 0.95 5.65 23.12
CA ILE A 396 1.60 6.93 23.47
C ILE A 396 1.79 7.78 22.22
N GLY A 397 1.63 9.10 22.35
CA GLY A 397 1.82 10.03 21.22
C GLY A 397 2.33 11.40 21.65
N MET A 398 3.38 11.85 20.98
CA MET A 398 4.08 13.12 21.23
C MET A 398 4.34 13.85 19.91
N ALA A 399 3.36 14.56 19.36
CA ALA A 399 3.53 15.38 18.15
C ALA A 399 4.20 16.72 18.49
N ASN A 400 5.38 17.01 17.94
CA ASN A 400 6.09 18.29 18.15
C ASN A 400 6.36 18.66 19.62
N TRP A 401 6.28 17.73 20.57
CA TRP A 401 6.78 17.94 21.94
C TRP A 401 8.19 17.37 22.06
N ARG A 402 8.79 17.53 23.24
CA ARG A 402 10.21 17.29 23.47
C ARG A 402 10.43 16.60 24.81
N VAL A 403 11.37 15.66 24.80
CA VAL A 403 12.06 15.09 25.97
C VAL A 403 13.58 15.17 25.73
N GLU A 404 14.39 14.94 26.76
CA GLU A 404 15.85 15.09 26.68
C GLU A 404 16.57 13.75 26.60
N SER A 405 17.66 13.72 25.83
CA SER A 405 18.66 12.65 25.79
C SER A 405 20.07 13.25 25.92
N ALA A 406 21.10 12.43 26.11
CA ALA A 406 22.48 12.91 26.14
C ALA A 406 22.95 13.51 24.80
N ASP A 407 22.38 13.05 23.68
CA ASP A 407 22.71 13.52 22.33
C ASP A 407 21.87 14.75 21.89
N GLY A 408 20.89 15.14 22.70
CA GLY A 408 20.06 16.32 22.48
C GLY A 408 18.55 16.06 22.60
N PRO A 409 17.71 16.97 22.08
CA PRO A 409 16.27 16.85 22.22
C PRO A 409 15.68 15.76 21.32
N VAL A 410 14.84 14.91 21.89
CA VAL A 410 14.04 13.94 21.14
C VAL A 410 12.62 14.48 20.96
N LYS A 411 12.16 14.52 19.70
CA LYS A 411 10.83 14.97 19.30
C LYS A 411 10.09 13.87 18.55
N ASN A 412 8.77 13.98 18.41
CA ASN A 412 7.94 13.07 17.61
C ASN A 412 8.06 11.60 18.06
N LEU A 413 7.42 11.24 19.17
CA LEU A 413 7.45 9.89 19.72
C LEU A 413 6.05 9.27 19.74
N PHE A 414 5.87 8.11 19.09
CA PHE A 414 4.58 7.43 18.99
C PHE A 414 4.70 5.91 19.14
N GLY A 415 3.72 5.28 19.77
CA GLY A 415 3.63 3.83 19.85
C GLY A 415 2.19 3.38 19.99
N GLY A 416 1.80 2.34 19.24
CA GLY A 416 0.47 1.74 19.30
C GLY A 416 0.44 0.60 20.31
N ALA A 417 -0.55 0.60 21.21
CA ALA A 417 -0.69 -0.41 22.28
C ALA A 417 -1.88 -1.37 22.05
N ASP A 418 -2.61 -1.72 23.11
CA ASP A 418 -3.62 -2.78 23.13
C ASP A 418 -4.68 -2.66 22.02
N TYR A 419 -5.14 -1.45 21.70
CA TYR A 419 -6.10 -1.23 20.62
C TYR A 419 -5.66 -1.86 19.28
N PHE A 420 -4.37 -1.78 18.92
CA PHE A 420 -3.88 -2.32 17.66
C PHE A 420 -3.79 -3.84 17.68
N TYR A 421 -3.38 -4.42 18.81
CA TYR A 421 -3.25 -5.88 18.94
C TYR A 421 -4.61 -6.57 19.05
N ASP A 422 -5.54 -6.02 19.83
CA ASP A 422 -6.88 -6.56 20.04
C ASP A 422 -7.71 -6.58 18.74
N ASN A 423 -7.47 -5.60 17.86
CA ASN A 423 -8.14 -5.49 16.57
C ASN A 423 -7.34 -6.11 15.41
N ASN A 424 -6.17 -6.71 15.69
CA ASN A 424 -5.27 -7.29 14.70
C ASN A 424 -4.89 -6.29 13.58
N TYR A 425 -4.64 -5.04 13.95
CA TYR A 425 -4.14 -4.00 13.07
C TYR A 425 -2.61 -4.02 13.02
N GLU A 426 -2.08 -3.64 11.86
CA GLU A 426 -0.66 -3.57 11.61
C GLU A 426 -0.08 -2.23 12.11
N LEU A 427 1.09 -2.29 12.73
CA LEU A 427 1.75 -1.09 13.26
C LEU A 427 2.38 -0.25 12.14
N TRP A 428 2.78 -0.85 11.02
CA TRP A 428 3.44 -0.12 9.94
C TRP A 428 2.54 0.98 9.33
N SER A 429 1.22 0.75 9.23
CA SER A 429 0.30 1.76 8.67
C SER A 429 0.09 2.90 9.66
N TYR A 430 -0.01 2.58 10.96
CA TYR A 430 -0.02 3.55 12.04
C TYR A 430 1.24 4.42 12.07
N TRP A 431 2.42 3.82 11.92
CA TRP A 431 3.68 4.55 11.86
C TRP A 431 3.74 5.52 10.68
N ILE A 432 3.23 5.14 9.51
CA ILE A 432 3.16 6.05 8.36
C ILE A 432 2.22 7.21 8.64
N HIS A 433 1.04 6.94 9.22
CA HIS A 433 0.05 7.95 9.57
C HIS A 433 0.63 9.00 10.52
N GLU A 434 1.24 8.54 11.62
CA GLU A 434 1.81 9.43 12.61
C GLU A 434 3.06 10.17 12.09
N TRP A 435 3.82 9.59 11.15
CA TRP A 435 4.87 10.32 10.43
C TRP A 435 4.31 11.45 9.56
N GLY A 436 3.20 11.20 8.86
CA GLY A 436 2.61 12.15 7.91
C GLY A 436 2.26 13.49 8.56
N HIS A 437 1.83 13.46 9.82
CA HIS A 437 1.50 14.65 10.59
C HIS A 437 2.70 15.60 10.80
N PRO A 438 3.80 15.26 11.50
CA PRO A 438 4.97 16.13 11.60
C PRO A 438 5.61 16.46 10.24
N MET A 439 5.41 15.62 9.21
CA MET A 439 5.77 15.92 7.83
C MET A 439 4.86 16.99 7.18
N GLY A 440 3.87 17.54 7.89
CA GLY A 440 3.05 18.65 7.41
C GLY A 440 1.80 18.23 6.63
N LEU A 441 1.33 16.99 6.77
CA LEU A 441 0.03 16.57 6.24
C LEU A 441 -1.05 16.73 7.32
N ALA A 442 -2.05 17.55 7.04
CA ALA A 442 -3.17 17.78 7.94
C ALA A 442 -4.01 16.49 8.13
N GLY A 443 -4.28 15.77 7.04
CA GLY A 443 -5.05 14.52 7.08
C GLY A 443 -6.48 14.69 7.59
N HIS A 444 -7.12 13.56 7.89
CA HIS A 444 -8.49 13.46 8.45
C HIS A 444 -9.56 14.24 7.70
N SER A 445 -9.31 14.56 6.44
CA SER A 445 -10.25 15.10 5.48
C SER A 445 -9.67 14.86 4.08
N PRO A 446 -10.48 14.40 3.12
CA PRO A 446 -11.85 13.99 3.31
C PRO A 446 -11.94 12.69 4.13
N ARG A 447 -12.98 12.55 4.96
CA ARG A 447 -13.25 11.30 5.70
C ARG A 447 -13.76 10.23 4.71
N SER A 448 -13.09 9.08 4.63
CA SER A 448 -13.41 7.94 3.75
C SER A 448 -13.07 6.55 4.27
N ASN A 449 -12.11 6.40 5.19
CA ASN A 449 -11.40 5.15 5.42
C ASN A 449 -10.65 4.61 4.18
N LEU A 450 -10.33 5.47 3.19
CA LEU A 450 -9.63 5.08 1.95
C LEU A 450 -8.27 5.75 1.76
N SER A 451 -7.91 6.66 2.68
CA SER A 451 -6.59 7.25 2.72
C SER A 451 -5.95 7.02 4.08
N ILE A 452 -4.66 6.70 4.08
CA ILE A 452 -3.89 6.45 5.30
C ILE A 452 -3.86 7.65 6.24
N MET A 453 -3.89 8.89 5.71
CA MET A 453 -3.96 10.10 6.52
C MET A 453 -5.36 10.41 7.06
N ASP A 454 -6.38 9.72 6.57
CA ASP A 454 -7.71 9.77 7.16
C ASP A 454 -7.89 8.70 8.24
N ASN A 455 -7.64 7.45 7.87
CA ASN A 455 -7.68 6.30 8.77
C ASN A 455 -6.68 5.22 8.33
N GLN A 456 -5.64 5.05 9.13
CA GLN A 456 -4.59 4.04 9.00
C GLN A 456 -5.07 2.59 9.13
N ASN A 457 -6.28 2.40 9.65
CA ASN A 457 -6.95 1.10 9.80
C ASN A 457 -8.05 0.90 8.74
N GLY A 458 -8.19 1.84 7.81
CA GLY A 458 -9.24 1.86 6.80
C GLY A 458 -9.17 0.71 5.78
N SER A 459 -10.14 0.72 4.87
CA SER A 459 -10.25 -0.24 3.77
C SER A 459 -9.16 -0.06 2.70
N SER A 460 -8.58 1.14 2.60
CA SER A 460 -7.36 1.40 1.84
C SER A 460 -6.42 2.29 2.65
N VAL A 461 -5.13 1.95 2.60
CA VAL A 461 -4.06 2.67 3.31
C VAL A 461 -3.06 3.26 2.32
N THR A 462 -3.57 3.75 1.19
CA THR A 462 -2.83 4.59 0.24
C THR A 462 -2.90 6.06 0.63
N LEU A 463 -2.04 6.91 0.07
CA LEU A 463 -2.18 8.35 0.20
C LEU A 463 -3.08 8.88 -0.93
N ASN A 464 -4.04 9.75 -0.62
CA ASN A 464 -4.91 10.35 -1.64
C ASN A 464 -4.10 11.28 -2.57
N VAL A 465 -4.69 11.65 -3.71
CA VAL A 465 -4.01 12.49 -4.72
C VAL A 465 -3.58 13.83 -4.16
N TRP A 466 -4.43 14.51 -3.37
CA TRP A 466 -4.10 15.82 -2.80
C TRP A 466 -2.90 15.75 -1.86
N ASP A 467 -2.91 14.85 -0.88
CA ASP A 467 -1.84 14.72 0.10
C ASP A 467 -0.53 14.26 -0.55
N THR A 468 -0.60 13.38 -1.56
CA THR A 468 0.58 12.94 -2.32
C THR A 468 1.18 14.10 -3.13
N PHE A 469 0.34 14.92 -3.76
CA PHE A 469 0.77 16.13 -4.44
C PHE A 469 1.36 17.16 -3.47
N PHE A 470 0.70 17.37 -2.33
CA PHE A 470 1.10 18.32 -1.31
C PHE A 470 2.44 17.96 -0.65
N ALA A 471 2.73 16.66 -0.49
CA ALA A 471 4.04 16.17 -0.06
C ALA A 471 5.16 16.37 -1.11
N GLY A 472 4.80 16.68 -2.37
CA GLY A 472 5.74 16.81 -3.49
C GLY A 472 6.09 15.47 -4.13
N TRP A 473 5.26 14.44 -3.96
CA TRP A 473 5.54 13.08 -4.40
C TRP A 473 4.87 12.68 -5.71
N MET A 474 3.96 13.52 -6.22
CA MET A 474 3.30 13.31 -7.50
C MET A 474 3.88 14.24 -8.57
N GLY A 475 4.50 13.65 -9.59
CA GLY A 475 5.13 14.37 -10.71
C GLY A 475 4.17 14.69 -11.85
N ALA A 476 4.67 15.42 -12.86
CA ALA A 476 3.92 15.74 -14.07
C ALA A 476 3.62 14.52 -14.96
N ASP A 477 4.23 13.37 -14.64
CA ASP A 477 3.96 12.05 -15.23
C ASP A 477 2.83 11.27 -14.52
N GLU A 478 2.33 11.78 -13.39
CA GLU A 478 1.28 11.15 -12.60
C GLU A 478 0.05 12.02 -12.31
N LEU A 479 0.21 13.35 -12.32
CA LEU A 479 -0.85 14.31 -11.99
C LEU A 479 -1.15 15.24 -13.17
N TYR A 480 -2.42 15.32 -13.56
CA TYR A 480 -2.86 16.29 -14.56
C TYR A 480 -3.49 17.50 -13.87
N CYS A 481 -2.86 18.66 -14.02
CA CYS A 481 -3.47 19.93 -13.64
C CYS A 481 -4.30 20.47 -14.81
N MET A 482 -5.63 20.41 -14.71
CA MET A 482 -6.54 20.81 -15.79
C MET A 482 -6.52 22.33 -15.97
N PRO A 483 -6.12 22.86 -17.14
CA PRO A 483 -6.13 24.30 -17.41
C PRO A 483 -7.52 24.94 -17.23
N SER A 484 -7.54 26.21 -16.83
CA SER A 484 -8.79 26.98 -16.71
C SER A 484 -9.53 27.09 -18.05
N THR A 485 -8.80 27.21 -19.16
CA THR A 485 -9.33 27.32 -20.54
C THR A 485 -9.89 26.01 -21.10
N GLN A 486 -9.53 24.87 -20.52
CA GLN A 486 -10.00 23.57 -20.99
C GLN A 486 -11.40 23.29 -20.45
N SER A 487 -12.33 23.00 -21.36
CA SER A 487 -13.74 22.71 -21.04
C SER A 487 -14.05 21.21 -20.95
N THR A 488 -13.21 20.35 -21.55
CA THR A 488 -13.39 18.89 -21.54
C THR A 488 -12.06 18.16 -21.40
N LEU A 489 -12.03 17.09 -20.61
CA LEU A 489 -10.92 16.14 -20.52
C LEU A 489 -11.51 14.73 -20.46
N GLU A 490 -10.98 13.82 -21.28
CA GLU A 490 -11.22 12.38 -21.12
C GLU A 490 -9.87 11.69 -20.96
N THR A 491 -9.68 10.95 -19.88
CA THR A 491 -8.39 10.36 -19.53
C THR A 491 -8.55 9.10 -18.68
N GLN A 492 -7.45 8.35 -18.53
CA GLN A 492 -7.40 7.11 -17.77
C GLN A 492 -6.63 7.32 -16.47
N LEU A 493 -7.14 6.76 -15.38
CA LEU A 493 -6.52 6.78 -14.05
C LEU A 493 -6.12 5.37 -13.64
N ILE A 494 -4.86 5.23 -13.25
CA ILE A 494 -4.36 4.05 -12.53
C ILE A 494 -4.89 4.15 -11.08
N PRO A 495 -5.49 3.09 -10.52
CA PRO A 495 -5.95 3.10 -9.14
C PRO A 495 -4.77 3.31 -8.19
N LEU A 496 -4.98 4.09 -7.12
CA LEU A 496 -3.91 4.48 -6.20
C LEU A 496 -3.23 3.29 -5.52
N GLU A 497 -3.95 2.18 -5.36
CA GLU A 497 -3.45 0.95 -4.76
C GLU A 497 -2.48 0.16 -5.63
N ARG A 498 -2.45 0.42 -6.95
CA ARG A 498 -1.58 -0.32 -7.85
C ARG A 498 -0.15 0.16 -7.72
N LEU A 499 0.78 -0.78 -7.63
CA LEU A 499 2.22 -0.51 -7.74
C LEU A 499 2.62 -0.28 -9.21
N GLN A 500 2.07 0.76 -9.82
CA GLN A 500 2.31 1.18 -11.20
C GLN A 500 2.46 2.71 -11.26
N ARG A 501 3.41 3.20 -12.06
CA ARG A 501 3.59 4.63 -12.34
C ARG A 501 2.81 5.04 -13.59
N GLY A 502 2.46 6.32 -13.66
CA GLY A 502 1.69 6.93 -14.75
C GLY A 502 0.52 7.76 -14.22
N MET A 503 -0.39 8.15 -15.10
CA MET A 503 -1.54 9.00 -14.76
C MET A 503 -2.41 8.41 -13.63
N ARG A 504 -2.51 9.11 -12.50
CA ARG A 504 -3.17 8.64 -11.25
C ARG A 504 -4.21 9.61 -10.70
N GLY A 505 -4.10 10.90 -11.05
CA GLY A 505 -5.05 11.90 -10.56
C GLY A 505 -5.23 13.09 -11.49
N VAL A 506 -6.37 13.75 -11.37
CA VAL A 506 -6.64 15.05 -11.98
C VAL A 506 -6.98 16.05 -10.88
N ILE A 507 -6.38 17.24 -10.95
CA ILE A 507 -6.83 18.40 -10.17
C ILE A 507 -7.42 19.41 -11.15
N VAL A 508 -8.62 19.89 -10.84
CA VAL A 508 -9.33 20.95 -11.56
C VAL A 508 -9.39 22.18 -10.66
N PRO A 509 -8.51 23.18 -10.83
CA PRO A 509 -8.58 24.41 -10.07
C PRO A 509 -9.91 25.14 -10.32
N ILE A 510 -10.55 25.56 -9.23
CA ILE A 510 -11.79 26.36 -9.24
C ILE A 510 -11.44 27.82 -8.92
N SER A 511 -10.57 28.03 -7.94
CA SER A 511 -10.03 29.33 -7.55
C SER A 511 -8.58 29.18 -7.07
N THR A 512 -7.99 30.23 -6.50
CA THR A 512 -6.67 30.16 -5.86
C THR A 512 -6.68 29.35 -4.55
N THR A 513 -7.85 29.08 -3.97
CA THR A 513 -8.00 28.39 -2.68
C THR A 513 -8.85 27.13 -2.76
N GLU A 514 -9.41 26.83 -3.93
CA GLU A 514 -10.36 25.74 -4.11
C GLU A 514 -10.10 24.95 -5.39
N ALA A 515 -10.19 23.63 -5.31
CA ALA A 515 -10.10 22.74 -6.46
C ALA A 515 -10.98 21.49 -6.29
N LEU A 516 -11.25 20.82 -7.41
CA LEU A 516 -11.80 19.47 -7.43
C LEU A 516 -10.69 18.47 -7.74
N VAL A 517 -10.64 17.36 -7.01
CA VAL A 517 -9.67 16.28 -7.19
C VAL A 517 -10.41 15.01 -7.59
N VAL A 518 -9.83 14.28 -8.55
CA VAL A 518 -10.37 13.02 -9.09
C VAL A 518 -9.31 11.93 -8.96
N GLU A 519 -9.66 10.83 -8.31
CA GLU A 519 -8.77 9.68 -8.04
C GLU A 519 -9.48 8.35 -8.20
N SER A 520 -8.75 7.29 -8.55
CA SER A 520 -9.29 5.93 -8.73
C SER A 520 -8.86 5.02 -7.59
N HIS A 521 -9.77 4.16 -7.14
CA HIS A 521 -9.56 3.18 -6.09
C HIS A 521 -9.96 1.78 -6.53
N ARG A 522 -9.27 0.78 -5.97
CA ARG A 522 -9.56 -0.63 -6.26
C ARG A 522 -9.10 -1.57 -5.16
N ALA A 523 -9.83 -2.68 -5.00
CA ALA A 523 -9.49 -3.79 -4.12
C ALA A 523 -8.26 -4.60 -4.58
N GLU A 524 -7.10 -3.95 -4.60
CA GLU A 524 -5.79 -4.55 -4.87
C GLU A 524 -4.74 -3.90 -3.97
N GLY A 525 -3.52 -4.47 -3.92
CA GLY A 525 -2.40 -3.88 -3.17
C GLY A 525 -2.77 -3.46 -1.73
N TRP A 526 -2.53 -2.19 -1.41
CA TRP A 526 -2.84 -1.59 -0.11
C TRP A 526 -4.31 -1.21 0.10
N GLY A 527 -5.20 -1.51 -0.83
CA GLY A 527 -6.65 -1.45 -0.66
C GLY A 527 -7.32 -2.81 -0.71
N SER A 528 -6.60 -3.90 -0.43
CA SER A 528 -7.16 -5.25 -0.37
C SER A 528 -8.36 -5.40 0.59
N ARG A 529 -8.50 -4.51 1.58
CA ARG A 529 -9.63 -4.47 2.52
C ARG A 529 -10.88 -3.75 1.99
N LEU A 530 -10.86 -3.26 0.75
CA LEU A 530 -12.03 -2.72 0.04
C LEU A 530 -13.09 -3.79 -0.27
N GLY A 531 -12.72 -5.08 -0.23
CA GLY A 531 -13.58 -6.20 -0.60
C GLY A 531 -13.51 -6.52 -2.09
N ASP A 532 -13.54 -7.80 -2.43
CA ASP A 532 -13.41 -8.27 -3.82
C ASP A 532 -14.44 -7.63 -4.76
N GLY A 533 -14.00 -7.26 -5.97
CA GLY A 533 -14.84 -6.60 -6.96
C GLY A 533 -15.11 -5.12 -6.71
N THR A 534 -14.65 -4.56 -5.58
CA THR A 534 -14.75 -3.11 -5.30
C THR A 534 -13.76 -2.32 -6.17
N TYR A 535 -14.30 -1.30 -6.85
CA TYR A 535 -13.56 -0.32 -7.62
C TYR A 535 -14.36 0.97 -7.68
N GLY A 536 -13.73 2.04 -8.14
CA GLY A 536 -14.43 3.22 -8.60
C GLY A 536 -13.59 4.48 -8.53
N VAL A 537 -14.20 5.59 -8.90
CA VAL A 537 -13.57 6.90 -8.86
C VAL A 537 -14.14 7.70 -7.70
N LEU A 538 -13.29 8.35 -6.94
CA LEU A 538 -13.69 9.36 -5.96
C LEU A 538 -13.44 10.75 -6.52
N VAL A 539 -14.36 11.64 -6.18
CA VAL A 539 -14.28 13.05 -6.52
C VAL A 539 -14.51 13.82 -5.24
N TYR A 540 -13.61 14.73 -4.89
CA TYR A 540 -13.70 15.55 -3.68
C TYR A 540 -13.21 16.96 -3.95
N TYR A 541 -13.75 17.93 -3.21
CA TYR A 541 -13.23 19.29 -3.26
C TYR A 541 -12.15 19.49 -2.19
N ILE A 542 -11.24 20.41 -2.45
CA ILE A 542 -10.35 21.03 -1.46
C ILE A 542 -10.78 22.47 -1.30
N ASP A 543 -10.96 22.93 -0.07
CA ASP A 543 -11.14 24.33 0.30
C ASP A 543 -10.12 24.71 1.38
N THR A 544 -9.05 25.36 0.95
CA THR A 544 -7.93 25.80 1.81
C THR A 544 -8.29 26.99 2.72
N THR A 545 -9.52 27.52 2.65
CA THR A 545 -10.02 28.53 3.60
C THR A 545 -10.56 27.93 4.90
N LYS A 546 -10.78 26.61 4.89
CA LYS A 546 -11.34 25.81 5.98
C LYS A 546 -10.29 24.93 6.63
N ASP A 547 -10.59 24.45 7.82
CA ASP A 547 -9.75 23.48 8.53
C ASP A 547 -10.59 22.31 9.07
N THR A 548 -9.96 21.29 9.64
CA THR A 548 -10.67 20.16 10.27
C THR A 548 -10.86 20.41 11.76
N ASP A 549 -12.09 20.70 12.19
CA ASP A 549 -12.41 20.75 13.63
C ASP A 549 -12.79 19.34 14.13
N ARG A 550 -11.83 18.72 14.82
CA ARG A 550 -11.93 17.38 15.43
C ARG A 550 -12.29 17.42 16.92
N SER A 551 -12.69 18.57 17.47
CA SER A 551 -13.03 18.69 18.90
C SER A 551 -14.17 17.77 19.36
N GLY A 552 -14.98 17.26 18.42
CA GLY A 552 -16.05 16.30 18.67
C GLY A 552 -15.75 14.87 18.21
N GLU A 553 -14.52 14.56 17.79
CA GLU A 553 -14.22 13.29 17.11
C GLU A 553 -14.42 12.06 18.01
N GLN A 554 -14.16 12.19 19.31
CA GLN A 554 -14.44 11.12 20.27
C GLN A 554 -15.94 10.78 20.34
N GLN A 555 -16.81 11.70 19.91
CA GLN A 555 -18.25 11.51 19.75
C GLN A 555 -18.66 11.21 18.30
N GLY A 556 -17.69 10.99 17.39
CA GLY A 556 -17.91 10.78 15.97
C GLY A 556 -18.26 12.05 15.18
N ILE A 557 -18.03 13.24 15.77
CA ILE A 557 -18.43 14.52 15.18
C ILE A 557 -17.20 15.26 14.63
N VAL A 558 -17.26 15.66 13.36
CA VAL A 558 -16.32 16.59 12.74
C VAL A 558 -17.10 17.84 12.35
N LYS A 559 -16.78 18.98 12.97
CA LYS A 559 -17.60 20.21 12.87
C LYS A 559 -17.28 21.04 11.63
N GLU A 560 -16.04 21.02 11.19
CA GLU A 560 -15.56 21.66 9.96
C GLU A 560 -14.64 20.69 9.23
N VAL A 561 -14.65 20.72 7.90
CA VAL A 561 -13.74 19.95 7.03
C VAL A 561 -13.25 20.85 5.92
N TRP A 562 -11.97 20.69 5.56
CA TRP A 562 -11.39 21.34 4.38
C TRP A 562 -11.57 20.56 3.09
N SER A 563 -12.05 19.32 3.20
CA SER A 563 -12.30 18.46 2.05
C SER A 563 -13.45 17.51 2.32
N LYS A 564 -14.29 17.30 1.29
CA LYS A 564 -15.39 16.33 1.31
C LYS A 564 -15.60 15.76 -0.09
N TYR A 565 -15.92 14.47 -0.14
CA TYR A 565 -16.35 13.81 -1.36
C TYR A 565 -17.66 14.40 -1.88
N VAL A 566 -17.71 14.59 -3.18
CA VAL A 566 -18.91 14.92 -3.94
C VAL A 566 -19.64 13.62 -4.22
N THR A 567 -20.81 13.43 -3.62
CA THR A 567 -21.59 12.19 -3.74
C THR A 567 -22.54 12.24 -4.93
N PRO A 568 -22.85 11.09 -5.55
CA PRO A 568 -23.92 11.00 -6.54
C PRO A 568 -25.25 11.52 -5.97
N MET A 569 -26.06 12.20 -6.79
CA MET A 569 -27.36 12.78 -6.38
C MET A 569 -28.36 11.75 -5.80
N THR A 570 -28.12 10.45 -5.97
CA THR A 570 -29.06 9.37 -5.66
C THR A 570 -28.78 8.60 -4.36
N VAL A 571 -27.70 8.89 -3.61
CA VAL A 571 -27.21 7.98 -2.54
C VAL A 571 -27.14 8.62 -1.14
N ASP A 572 -27.51 9.89 -0.95
CA ASP A 572 -27.35 10.54 0.36
C ASP A 572 -28.51 10.23 1.32
N THR A 573 -28.50 9.04 1.91
CA THR A 573 -29.36 8.68 3.06
C THR A 573 -28.58 8.28 4.31
N ASN A 574 -27.24 8.29 4.28
CA ASN A 574 -26.43 7.92 5.44
C ASN A 574 -25.54 9.07 5.91
N PRO A 575 -25.73 9.59 7.13
CA PRO A 575 -24.91 10.65 7.68
C PRO A 575 -23.47 10.21 8.03
N ASP A 576 -23.14 8.92 7.98
CA ASP A 576 -21.79 8.45 8.29
C ASP A 576 -20.77 8.88 7.22
N PRO A 577 -19.90 9.86 7.52
CA PRO A 577 -18.92 10.35 6.56
C PRO A 577 -17.84 9.30 6.25
N SER A 578 -17.71 8.24 7.05
CA SER A 578 -16.64 7.23 6.95
C SER A 578 -16.92 6.09 5.95
N ASN A 579 -18.15 5.98 5.43
CA ASN A 579 -18.49 4.94 4.45
C ASN A 579 -18.26 5.42 3.00
N ALA A 580 -16.99 5.60 2.59
CA ALA A 580 -16.68 6.03 1.23
C ALA A 580 -16.94 4.98 0.14
N LEU A 581 -17.17 3.71 0.51
CA LEU A 581 -17.57 2.67 -0.46
C LEU A 581 -18.86 3.05 -1.21
N LYS A 582 -19.78 3.77 -0.55
CA LYS A 582 -21.00 4.30 -1.18
C LYS A 582 -20.79 5.58 -1.99
N LYS A 583 -19.59 6.16 -1.94
CA LYS A 583 -19.22 7.42 -2.62
C LYS A 583 -18.39 7.18 -3.89
N LEU A 584 -17.91 5.95 -4.10
CA LEU A 584 -17.25 5.53 -5.32
C LEU A 584 -18.21 5.65 -6.51
N LEU A 585 -17.82 6.42 -7.51
CA LEU A 585 -18.49 6.41 -8.80
C LEU A 585 -18.20 5.07 -9.48
N LEU A 586 -19.26 4.34 -9.83
CA LEU A 586 -19.19 3.14 -10.64
C LEU A 586 -19.32 3.50 -12.12
N GLN A 587 -19.03 2.56 -13.01
CA GLN A 587 -19.16 2.81 -14.44
C GLN A 587 -20.58 3.26 -14.79
N GLY A 588 -20.70 4.45 -15.37
CA GLY A 588 -21.96 5.13 -15.71
C GLY A 588 -22.38 6.24 -14.73
N ASP A 589 -21.83 6.26 -13.52
CA ASP A 589 -22.11 7.30 -12.52
C ASP A 589 -21.46 8.63 -12.88
N ARG A 590 -22.07 9.71 -12.38
CA ARG A 590 -21.56 11.06 -12.49
C ARG A 590 -21.85 11.89 -11.24
N VAL A 591 -21.03 12.91 -11.04
CA VAL A 591 -21.25 13.95 -10.03
C VAL A 591 -20.97 15.31 -10.63
N THR A 592 -21.61 16.34 -10.09
CA THR A 592 -21.41 17.73 -10.50
C THR A 592 -21.12 18.59 -9.27
N TYR A 593 -20.05 19.38 -9.35
CA TYR A 593 -19.67 20.34 -8.33
C TYR A 593 -19.31 21.67 -8.99
N LYS A 594 -20.05 22.74 -8.64
CA LYS A 594 -19.84 24.10 -9.18
C LYS A 594 -19.70 24.14 -10.72
N GLY A 595 -20.57 23.43 -11.43
CA GLY A 595 -20.57 23.34 -12.89
C GLY A 595 -19.64 22.27 -13.48
N ILE A 596 -18.64 21.80 -12.71
CA ILE A 596 -17.73 20.74 -13.16
C ILE A 596 -18.41 19.39 -12.97
N THR A 597 -18.59 18.65 -14.07
CA THR A 597 -19.15 17.29 -14.05
C THR A 597 -18.06 16.26 -14.30
N VAL A 598 -17.97 15.26 -13.43
CA VAL A 598 -17.07 14.10 -13.56
C VAL A 598 -17.91 12.85 -13.76
N THR A 599 -17.61 12.08 -14.80
CA THR A 599 -18.28 10.82 -15.13
C THR A 599 -17.26 9.69 -15.22
N LEU A 600 -17.51 8.55 -14.58
CA LEU A 600 -16.75 7.32 -14.83
C LEU A 600 -17.35 6.62 -16.06
N THR A 601 -16.70 6.74 -17.21
CA THR A 601 -17.24 6.26 -18.50
C THR A 601 -16.93 4.79 -18.75
N LYS A 602 -15.77 4.32 -18.28
CA LYS A 602 -15.32 2.94 -18.48
C LYS A 602 -14.46 2.46 -17.32
N THR A 603 -14.60 1.19 -16.96
CA THR A 603 -13.66 0.47 -16.09
C THR A 603 -13.09 -0.76 -16.78
N GLY A 604 -12.05 -1.34 -16.19
CA GLY A 604 -11.22 -2.43 -16.70
C GLY A 604 -9.96 -2.49 -15.86
N ASP A 605 -8.77 -2.65 -16.43
CA ASP A 605 -7.51 -2.49 -15.69
C ASP A 605 -7.37 -1.10 -15.06
N VAL A 606 -7.84 -0.07 -15.74
CA VAL A 606 -7.81 1.34 -15.34
C VAL A 606 -9.19 1.95 -15.49
N ASP A 607 -9.42 3.10 -14.85
CA ASP A 607 -10.70 3.80 -14.90
C ASP A 607 -10.62 4.99 -15.86
N THR A 608 -11.56 5.09 -16.79
CA THR A 608 -11.64 6.21 -17.75
C THR A 608 -12.63 7.24 -17.24
N VAL A 609 -12.15 8.45 -16.98
CA VAL A 609 -12.97 9.56 -16.49
C VAL A 609 -13.15 10.60 -17.58
N LYS A 610 -14.36 11.16 -17.64
CA LYS A 610 -14.68 12.34 -18.44
C LYS A 610 -15.04 13.50 -17.53
N ILE A 611 -14.34 14.62 -17.69
CA ILE A 611 -14.53 15.85 -16.93
C ILE A 611 -15.00 16.94 -17.90
N THR A 612 -16.09 17.63 -17.57
CA THR A 612 -16.64 18.75 -18.36
C THR A 612 -16.96 19.94 -17.47
N LYS A 613 -16.69 21.17 -17.93
CA LYS A 613 -17.03 22.43 -17.24
C LYS A 613 -18.27 23.10 -17.80
#